data_AF-A0A7S2HAL3-F1
#
_entry.id   AF-A0A7S2HAL3-F1
#
_cell.length_a   1.000
_cell.length_b   1.000
_cell.length_c   1.000
_cell.angle_alpha   90.00
_cell.angle_beta   90.00
_cell.angle_gamma   90.00
#
_symmetry.space_group_name_H-M   'P 1'
#
loop_
_entity.id
_entity.type
_entity.pdbx_description
1 polymer ?
#
loop_
_entity_poly.entity_id
_entity_poly.type
_entity_poly.pdbx_seq_one_letter_code
_entity_poly.pdbx_strand_id
1 'polypeptide(L)'
;EAKAQQHKCWALLSDPRVLALPRKEERDVVRSLVRALLDGPARHGEDPVGLFDDVDALLRYLRSEQWNPQRAEERLRSTARWRKEFGLAALCAGTRGAAELRRESELGRLVVRGYDAAGRPVLFLRLDRADLGCHEDAILHMVYCIERVVACADRSKAKAADGKFTLLADFAGYSRRNRPGVRTINAMVRVLQDHYPERLSGAFLINPPMQVVALWRSLRVVISPDTYAKVQLVTCAAGDFPEDQLRGAFDRVTWTKAWCGGGPGYDADLFLSPEGWGLEFEAQVAPGAEARAVA
;
A
#
# COMPACT_ATOMS: atom_id res chain seq x y z
N GLU A 1 -10.57 30.95 -12.58
CA GLU A 1 -10.99 29.56 -12.27
C GLU A 1 -11.31 28.75 -13.52
N ALA A 2 -12.27 29.15 -14.38
CA ALA A 2 -12.66 28.38 -15.57
C ALA A 2 -11.50 27.98 -16.51
N LYS A 3 -10.58 28.90 -16.84
CA LYS A 3 -9.40 28.58 -17.67
C LYS A 3 -8.43 27.58 -17.02
N ALA A 4 -8.25 27.67 -15.70
CA ALA A 4 -7.40 26.74 -14.96
C ALA A 4 -8.05 25.34 -14.91
N GLN A 5 -9.37 25.29 -14.79
CA GLN A 5 -10.13 24.05 -14.82
C GLN A 5 -10.08 23.38 -16.19
N GLN A 6 -10.20 24.16 -17.25
CA GLN A 6 -10.07 23.67 -18.62
C GLN A 6 -8.66 23.13 -18.89
N HIS A 7 -7.61 23.81 -18.38
CA HIS A 7 -6.24 23.33 -18.48
C HIS A 7 -6.04 22.00 -17.73
N LYS A 8 -6.56 21.87 -16.50
CA LYS A 8 -6.50 20.61 -15.75
C LYS A 8 -7.25 19.47 -16.44
N CYS A 9 -8.45 19.75 -16.94
CA CYS A 9 -9.24 18.79 -17.73
C CYS A 9 -8.42 18.29 -18.93
N TRP A 10 -7.83 19.22 -19.67
CA TRP A 10 -7.00 18.89 -20.82
C TRP A 10 -5.77 18.07 -20.42
N ALA A 11 -5.07 18.44 -19.34
CA ALA A 11 -3.90 17.71 -18.86
C ALA A 11 -4.24 16.24 -18.50
N LEU A 12 -5.33 16.00 -17.77
CA LEU A 12 -5.76 14.65 -17.41
C LEU A 12 -6.15 13.81 -18.64
N LEU A 13 -6.87 14.41 -19.60
CA LEU A 13 -7.38 13.71 -20.78
C LEU A 13 -6.33 13.49 -21.88
N SER A 14 -5.29 14.31 -21.91
CA SER A 14 -4.15 14.18 -22.82
C SER A 14 -2.99 13.38 -22.23
N ASP A 15 -3.12 12.91 -20.98
CA ASP A 15 -2.10 12.10 -20.34
C ASP A 15 -1.83 10.82 -21.15
N PRO A 16 -0.56 10.49 -21.44
CA PRO A 16 -0.20 9.32 -22.24
C PRO A 16 -0.83 8.00 -21.75
N ARG A 17 -1.05 7.85 -20.43
CA ARG A 17 -1.67 6.66 -19.85
C ARG A 17 -3.15 6.53 -20.23
N VAL A 18 -3.87 7.66 -20.31
CA VAL A 18 -5.26 7.69 -20.78
C VAL A 18 -5.31 7.42 -22.28
N LEU A 19 -4.39 8.02 -23.05
CA LEU A 19 -4.32 7.82 -24.50
C LEU A 19 -3.93 6.38 -24.87
N ALA A 20 -3.13 5.71 -24.04
CA ALA A 20 -2.69 4.33 -24.21
C ALA A 20 -3.76 3.29 -23.90
N LEU A 21 -4.91 3.68 -23.32
CA LEU A 21 -6.02 2.74 -23.11
C LEU A 21 -6.45 2.16 -24.46
N PRO A 22 -6.63 0.84 -24.58
CA PRO A 22 -6.87 0.20 -25.88
C PRO A 22 -8.27 0.54 -26.43
N ARG A 23 -9.28 0.58 -25.54
CA ARG A 23 -10.69 0.73 -25.92
C ARG A 23 -11.11 2.19 -25.92
N LYS A 24 -11.88 2.59 -26.94
CA LYS A 24 -12.41 3.96 -27.04
C LYS A 24 -13.38 4.24 -25.90
N GLU A 25 -14.18 3.24 -25.55
CA GLU A 25 -15.19 3.28 -24.49
C GLU A 25 -14.55 3.63 -23.14
N GLU A 26 -13.39 3.02 -22.83
CA GLU A 26 -12.63 3.32 -21.60
C GLU A 26 -12.16 4.77 -21.56
N ARG A 27 -11.65 5.30 -22.69
CA ARG A 27 -11.25 6.72 -22.80
C ARG A 27 -12.44 7.67 -22.66
N ASP A 28 -13.60 7.28 -23.18
CA ASP A 28 -14.83 8.06 -23.08
C ASP A 28 -15.36 8.07 -21.63
N VAL A 29 -15.23 6.94 -20.91
CA VAL A 29 -15.53 6.84 -19.46
C VAL A 29 -14.61 7.72 -18.63
N VAL A 30 -13.29 7.72 -18.90
CA VAL A 30 -12.34 8.65 -18.25
C VAL A 30 -12.77 10.09 -18.47
N ARG A 31 -13.16 10.45 -19.70
CA ARG A 31 -13.65 11.79 -20.02
C ARG A 31 -14.89 12.17 -19.22
N SER A 32 -15.83 11.24 -19.08
CA SER A 32 -17.04 11.44 -18.28
C SER A 32 -16.69 11.69 -16.81
N LEU A 33 -15.81 10.86 -16.23
CA LEU A 33 -15.39 10.96 -14.84
C LEU A 33 -14.65 12.27 -14.56
N VAL A 34 -13.68 12.63 -15.40
CA VAL A 34 -12.92 13.88 -15.25
C VAL A 34 -13.88 15.07 -15.27
N ARG A 35 -14.80 15.15 -16.23
CA ARG A 35 -15.79 16.22 -16.28
C ARG A 35 -16.66 16.27 -15.02
N ALA A 36 -17.16 15.13 -14.54
CA ALA A 36 -17.98 15.10 -13.33
C ALA A 36 -17.22 15.59 -12.07
N LEU A 37 -15.95 15.21 -11.94
CA LEU A 37 -15.08 15.68 -10.85
C LEU A 37 -14.72 17.17 -10.99
N LEU A 38 -14.58 17.67 -12.23
CA LEU A 38 -14.09 19.01 -12.53
C LEU A 38 -15.21 20.07 -12.63
N ASP A 39 -16.38 19.71 -13.13
CA ASP A 39 -17.46 20.68 -13.36
C ASP A 39 -18.36 20.87 -12.11
N GLY A 40 -18.06 20.16 -11.02
CA GLY A 40 -18.77 20.26 -9.74
C GLY A 40 -18.40 21.50 -8.90
N PRO A 41 -19.37 22.10 -8.18
CA PRO A 41 -19.21 23.40 -7.50
C PRO A 41 -18.31 23.42 -6.23
N ALA A 42 -17.63 22.32 -5.85
CA ALA A 42 -16.95 22.22 -4.55
C ALA A 42 -15.55 21.56 -4.57
N ARG A 43 -14.86 21.58 -5.72
CA ARG A 43 -13.60 20.85 -5.94
C ARG A 43 -12.50 21.09 -4.88
N HIS A 44 -12.20 22.33 -4.52
CA HIS A 44 -11.06 22.63 -3.63
C HIS A 44 -11.33 22.29 -2.14
N GLY A 45 -12.59 22.20 -1.72
CA GLY A 45 -12.95 21.82 -0.35
C GLY A 45 -13.02 20.30 -0.12
N GLU A 46 -13.23 19.54 -1.20
CA GLU A 46 -13.45 18.09 -1.19
C GLU A 46 -12.15 17.29 -1.23
N ASP A 47 -11.16 17.72 -2.02
CA ASP A 47 -9.89 17.00 -2.21
C ASP A 47 -8.66 17.92 -2.03
N PRO A 48 -8.23 18.13 -0.78
CA PRO A 48 -7.09 19.00 -0.49
C PRO A 48 -5.73 18.38 -0.85
N VAL A 49 -5.69 17.08 -1.19
CA VAL A 49 -4.45 16.31 -1.37
C VAL A 49 -4.22 15.92 -2.85
N GLY A 50 -5.12 16.30 -3.75
CA GLY A 50 -4.95 16.13 -5.20
C GLY A 50 -5.21 14.72 -5.74
N LEU A 51 -6.04 13.92 -5.05
CA LEU A 51 -6.54 12.63 -5.55
C LEU A 51 -7.20 12.73 -6.94
N PHE A 52 -7.97 13.79 -7.19
CA PHE A 52 -8.69 14.01 -8.45
C PHE A 52 -7.79 14.52 -9.58
N ASP A 53 -6.58 14.97 -9.24
CA ASP A 53 -5.56 15.42 -10.17
C ASP A 53 -4.57 14.28 -10.55
N ASP A 54 -4.69 13.10 -9.94
CA ASP A 54 -3.84 11.92 -10.22
C ASP A 54 -4.51 10.95 -11.22
N VAL A 55 -3.99 10.90 -12.45
CA VAL A 55 -4.47 10.00 -13.51
C VAL A 55 -4.43 8.52 -13.08
N ASP A 56 -3.38 8.07 -12.39
CA ASP A 56 -3.31 6.68 -11.97
C ASP A 56 -4.35 6.37 -10.91
N ALA A 57 -4.66 7.33 -10.02
CA ALA A 57 -5.78 7.19 -9.10
C ALA A 57 -7.11 7.06 -9.86
N LEU A 58 -7.40 7.95 -10.80
CA LEU A 58 -8.64 7.87 -11.59
C LEU A 58 -8.78 6.51 -12.28
N LEU A 59 -7.71 6.02 -12.91
CA LEU A 59 -7.72 4.72 -13.58
C LEU A 59 -7.86 3.54 -12.61
N ARG A 60 -7.24 3.59 -11.42
CA ARG A 60 -7.39 2.55 -10.38
C ARG A 60 -8.84 2.43 -9.91
N TYR A 61 -9.50 3.57 -9.65
CA TYR A 61 -10.89 3.57 -9.19
C TYR A 61 -11.86 3.13 -10.29
N LEU A 62 -11.62 3.53 -11.54
CA LEU A 62 -12.39 3.03 -12.68
C LEU A 62 -12.25 1.50 -12.82
N ARG A 63 -11.03 0.96 -12.74
CA ARG A 63 -10.81 -0.49 -12.81
C ARG A 63 -11.50 -1.23 -11.65
N SER A 64 -11.41 -0.71 -10.42
CA SER A 64 -12.05 -1.36 -9.26
C SER A 64 -13.57 -1.37 -9.36
N GLU A 65 -14.16 -0.40 -10.07
CA GLU A 65 -15.60 -0.28 -10.30
C GLU A 65 -16.05 -0.82 -11.66
N GLN A 66 -15.24 -1.67 -12.31
CA GLN A 66 -15.57 -2.29 -13.60
C GLN A 66 -15.93 -1.25 -14.68
N TRP A 67 -15.22 -0.13 -14.67
CA TRP A 67 -15.43 1.02 -15.56
C TRP A 67 -16.80 1.69 -15.44
N ASN A 68 -17.47 1.57 -14.29
CA ASN A 68 -18.66 2.36 -13.99
C ASN A 68 -18.26 3.77 -13.49
N PRO A 69 -18.51 4.85 -14.26
CA PRO A 69 -18.04 6.18 -13.89
C PRO A 69 -18.73 6.76 -12.65
N GLN A 70 -20.02 6.48 -12.45
CA GLN A 70 -20.78 7.00 -11.30
C GLN A 70 -20.26 6.39 -9.99
N ARG A 71 -20.08 5.07 -9.95
CA ARG A 71 -19.53 4.38 -8.77
C ARG A 71 -18.08 4.79 -8.50
N ALA A 72 -17.27 4.94 -9.55
CA ALA A 72 -15.90 5.38 -9.41
C ALA A 72 -15.82 6.81 -8.83
N GLU A 73 -16.68 7.71 -9.30
CA GLU A 73 -16.80 9.06 -8.76
C GLU A 73 -17.20 9.05 -7.28
N GLU A 74 -18.25 8.31 -6.91
CA GLU A 74 -18.71 8.19 -5.52
C GLU A 74 -17.60 7.69 -4.59
N ARG A 75 -16.86 6.66 -5.02
CA ARG A 75 -15.76 6.06 -4.25
C ARG A 75 -14.54 6.98 -4.16
N LEU A 76 -14.22 7.72 -5.22
CA LEU A 76 -13.17 8.75 -5.22
C LEU A 76 -13.51 9.86 -4.22
N ARG A 77 -14.74 10.40 -4.28
CA ARG A 77 -15.19 11.45 -3.35
C ARG A 77 -15.25 10.94 -1.91
N SER A 78 -15.68 9.70 -1.70
CA SER A 78 -15.64 9.05 -0.39
C SER A 78 -14.21 8.99 0.18
N THR A 79 -13.24 8.62 -0.67
CA THR A 79 -11.83 8.60 -0.25
C THR A 79 -11.29 10.00 0.02
N ALA A 80 -11.61 11.00 -0.81
CA ALA A 80 -11.17 12.37 -0.58
C ALA A 80 -11.68 12.92 0.77
N ARG A 81 -12.95 12.67 1.11
CA ARG A 81 -13.52 12.98 2.43
C ARG A 81 -12.82 12.23 3.55
N TRP A 82 -12.64 10.93 3.42
CA TRP A 82 -11.94 10.12 4.42
C TRP A 82 -10.51 10.64 4.65
N ARG A 83 -9.75 10.97 3.60
CA ARG A 83 -8.38 11.53 3.73
C ARG A 83 -8.36 12.81 4.55
N LYS A 84 -9.37 13.66 4.36
CA LYS A 84 -9.55 14.91 5.10
C LYS A 84 -9.90 14.63 6.57
N GLU A 85 -10.91 13.81 6.83
CA GLU A 85 -11.37 13.45 8.17
C GLU A 85 -10.29 12.70 8.97
N PHE A 86 -9.57 11.80 8.32
CA PHE A 86 -8.45 11.07 8.89
C PHE A 86 -7.24 11.97 9.17
N GLY A 87 -7.20 13.19 8.62
CA GLY A 87 -6.04 14.09 8.75
C GLY A 87 -4.79 13.55 8.06
N LEU A 88 -4.94 12.92 6.89
CA LEU A 88 -3.86 12.26 6.16
C LEU A 88 -2.74 13.24 5.80
N ALA A 89 -3.07 14.45 5.34
CA ALA A 89 -2.08 15.47 5.01
C ALA A 89 -1.22 15.87 6.24
N ALA A 90 -1.84 16.02 7.41
CA ALA A 90 -1.14 16.34 8.65
C ALA A 90 -0.28 15.16 9.14
N LEU A 91 -0.78 13.93 8.97
CA LEU A 91 -0.01 12.72 9.25
C LEU A 91 1.25 12.65 8.39
N CYS A 92 1.11 12.87 7.08
CA CYS A 92 2.23 12.81 6.14
C CYS A 92 3.25 13.93 6.35
N ALA A 93 2.78 15.11 6.79
CA ALA A 93 3.62 16.25 7.14
C ALA A 93 4.30 16.10 8.52
N GLY A 94 4.01 15.04 9.27
CA GLY A 94 4.55 14.85 10.63
C GLY A 94 3.97 15.81 11.68
N THR A 95 2.90 16.53 11.36
CA THR A 95 2.24 17.48 12.28
C THR A 95 1.12 16.84 13.09
N ARG A 96 0.82 15.56 12.86
CA ARG A 96 -0.14 14.75 13.63
C ARG A 96 0.42 13.38 13.93
N GLY A 97 0.22 12.89 15.16
CA GLY A 97 0.40 11.48 15.50
C GLY A 97 1.86 11.02 15.66
N ALA A 98 2.81 11.95 15.80
CA ALA A 98 4.24 11.61 15.81
C ALA A 98 4.62 10.66 16.96
N ALA A 99 4.04 10.83 18.14
CA ALA A 99 4.33 9.98 19.29
C ALA A 99 3.75 8.56 19.12
N GLU A 100 2.52 8.47 18.61
CA GLU A 100 1.81 7.22 18.31
C GLU A 100 2.57 6.43 17.24
N LEU A 101 2.94 7.11 16.15
CA LEU A 101 3.72 6.53 15.06
C LEU A 101 5.07 6.03 15.55
N ARG A 102 5.76 6.80 16.41
CA ARG A 102 7.03 6.38 16.99
C ARG A 102 6.88 5.09 17.79
N ARG A 103 5.93 5.04 18.74
CA ARG A 103 5.68 3.85 19.57
C ARG A 103 5.38 2.61 18.72
N GLU A 104 4.54 2.75 17.69
CA GLU A 104 4.18 1.61 16.82
C GLU A 104 5.32 1.22 15.86
N SER A 105 6.08 2.20 15.35
CA SER A 105 7.22 1.97 14.47
C SER A 105 8.34 1.23 15.18
N GLU A 106 8.66 1.60 16.43
CA GLU A 106 9.70 0.95 17.27
C GLU A 106 9.48 -0.56 17.46
N LEU A 107 8.24 -1.04 17.35
CA LEU A 107 7.94 -2.48 17.41
C LEU A 107 8.41 -3.24 16.15
N GLY A 108 8.65 -2.54 15.04
CA GLY A 108 9.10 -3.11 13.78
C GLY A 108 8.12 -4.13 13.17
N ARG A 109 6.81 -3.97 13.45
CA ARG A 109 5.76 -4.91 13.02
C ARG A 109 5.43 -4.78 11.56
N LEU A 110 5.34 -3.55 11.08
CA LEU A 110 4.94 -3.25 9.72
C LEU A 110 5.99 -2.28 9.19
N VAL A 111 6.75 -2.72 8.21
CA VAL A 111 7.88 -1.96 7.69
C VAL A 111 7.84 -2.01 6.18
N VAL A 112 8.20 -0.93 5.53
CA VAL A 112 8.38 -0.93 4.08
C VAL A 112 9.87 -1.12 3.83
N ARG A 113 10.25 -2.05 2.95
CA ARG A 113 11.67 -2.34 2.68
C ARG A 113 11.87 -3.14 1.41
N GLY A 114 12.79 -2.67 0.56
CA GLY A 114 13.18 -3.37 -0.64
C GLY A 114 12.09 -3.40 -1.71
N TYR A 115 12.39 -4.12 -2.79
CA TYR A 115 11.54 -4.24 -3.96
C TYR A 115 11.51 -5.70 -4.39
N ASP A 116 10.41 -6.11 -5.00
CA ASP A 116 10.29 -7.40 -5.64
C ASP A 116 10.94 -7.39 -7.04
N ALA A 117 10.96 -8.54 -7.72
CA ALA A 117 11.61 -8.69 -9.03
C ALA A 117 10.99 -7.82 -10.14
N ALA A 118 9.75 -7.36 -9.96
CA ALA A 118 9.08 -6.43 -10.87
C ALA A 118 9.31 -4.95 -10.49
N GLY A 119 10.12 -4.67 -9.46
CA GLY A 119 10.38 -3.31 -8.97
C GLY A 119 9.23 -2.72 -8.17
N ARG A 120 8.33 -3.56 -7.64
CA ARG A 120 7.25 -3.12 -6.73
C ARG A 120 7.79 -3.06 -5.30
N PRO A 121 7.58 -1.96 -4.57
CA PRO A 121 8.03 -1.87 -3.19
C PRO A 121 7.31 -2.89 -2.31
N VAL A 122 8.00 -3.34 -1.26
CA VAL A 122 7.49 -4.39 -0.38
C VAL A 122 7.09 -3.81 0.98
N LEU A 123 5.87 -4.13 1.38
CA LEU A 123 5.36 -3.95 2.74
C LEU A 123 5.55 -5.27 3.50
N PHE A 124 6.37 -5.27 4.53
CA PHE A 124 6.74 -6.43 5.33
C PHE A 124 6.05 -6.39 6.70
N LEU A 125 5.23 -7.40 6.99
CA LEU A 125 4.49 -7.59 8.23
C LEU A 125 5.13 -8.72 9.05
N ARG A 126 5.49 -8.43 10.29
CA ARG A 126 6.08 -9.34 11.27
C ARG A 126 5.12 -9.64 12.41
N LEU A 127 4.83 -10.92 12.61
CA LEU A 127 3.86 -11.36 13.62
C LEU A 127 4.50 -11.95 14.88
N ASP A 128 5.84 -12.00 14.95
CA ASP A 128 6.62 -12.28 16.17
C ASP A 128 6.66 -11.09 17.13
N ARG A 129 6.44 -9.88 16.61
CA ARG A 129 6.52 -8.62 17.34
C ARG A 129 5.27 -8.33 18.17
N ALA A 130 5.46 -7.67 19.32
CA ALA A 130 4.41 -7.38 20.29
C ALA A 130 3.31 -6.46 19.72
N ASP A 131 2.08 -6.59 20.22
CA ASP A 131 0.95 -5.71 19.92
C ASP A 131 0.67 -4.80 21.12
N LEU A 132 0.59 -3.47 20.92
CA LEU A 132 0.28 -2.54 22.01
C LEU A 132 -1.20 -2.55 22.40
N GLY A 133 -2.07 -3.19 21.61
CA GLY A 133 -3.50 -3.25 21.86
C GLY A 133 -4.27 -1.96 21.57
N CYS A 134 -3.61 -0.87 21.18
CA CYS A 134 -4.28 0.39 20.85
C CYS A 134 -4.87 0.33 19.44
N HIS A 135 -6.19 0.45 19.34
CA HIS A 135 -6.91 0.38 18.06
C HIS A 135 -6.55 1.52 17.11
N GLU A 136 -6.48 2.75 17.63
CA GLU A 136 -6.28 3.95 16.84
C GLU A 136 -4.83 4.06 16.36
N ASP A 137 -3.85 3.84 17.26
CA ASP A 137 -2.41 3.86 16.93
C ASP A 137 -2.08 2.82 15.85
N ALA A 138 -2.65 1.61 15.95
CA ALA A 138 -2.43 0.55 14.97
C ALA A 138 -2.99 0.91 13.58
N ILE A 139 -4.17 1.53 13.50
CA ILE A 139 -4.73 2.00 12.22
C ILE A 139 -3.90 3.17 11.67
N LEU A 140 -3.50 4.09 12.54
CA LEU A 140 -2.65 5.24 12.19
C LEU A 140 -1.33 4.79 11.57
N HIS A 141 -0.64 3.86 12.23
CA HIS A 141 0.62 3.30 11.78
C HIS A 141 0.46 2.50 10.48
N MET A 142 -0.62 1.73 10.33
CA MET A 142 -0.91 1.02 9.08
C MET A 142 -1.08 1.99 7.91
N VAL A 143 -1.92 3.02 8.07
CA VAL A 143 -2.14 4.03 7.02
C VAL A 143 -0.83 4.75 6.68
N TYR A 144 -0.04 5.11 7.69
CA TYR A 144 1.29 5.70 7.49
C TYR A 144 2.19 4.79 6.63
N CYS A 145 2.32 3.50 6.98
CA CYS A 145 3.11 2.56 6.19
C CYS A 145 2.58 2.37 4.76
N ILE A 146 1.25 2.33 4.58
CA ILE A 146 0.63 2.23 3.26
C ILE A 146 0.95 3.44 2.41
N GLU A 147 0.83 4.66 2.94
CA GLU A 147 1.17 5.86 2.20
C GLU A 147 2.67 5.88 1.82
N ARG A 148 3.57 5.28 2.64
CA ARG A 148 5.01 5.21 2.33
C ARG A 148 5.30 4.23 1.21
N VAL A 149 4.68 3.04 1.26
CA VAL A 149 4.83 2.06 0.18
C VAL A 149 4.20 2.55 -1.12
N VAL A 150 3.09 3.30 -1.02
CA VAL A 150 2.45 3.96 -2.16
C VAL A 150 3.35 5.04 -2.76
N ALA A 151 3.95 5.91 -1.94
CA ALA A 151 4.89 6.91 -2.41
C ALA A 151 6.09 6.27 -3.14
N CYS A 152 6.55 5.11 -2.69
CA CYS A 152 7.58 4.34 -3.42
C CYS A 152 7.09 3.82 -4.76
N ALA A 153 5.89 3.26 -4.77
CA ALA A 153 5.32 2.66 -5.99
C ALA A 153 5.11 3.74 -7.05
N ASP A 154 4.67 4.92 -6.64
CA ASP A 154 4.39 6.06 -7.52
C ASP A 154 5.71 6.79 -7.94
N ARG A 155 6.79 6.71 -7.15
CA ARG A 155 8.13 7.21 -7.54
C ARG A 155 8.94 6.23 -8.39
N SER A 156 8.65 4.94 -8.30
CA SER A 156 9.45 3.90 -8.96
C SER A 156 9.53 4.16 -10.46
N LYS A 157 10.75 4.36 -10.97
CA LYS A 157 11.01 4.51 -12.41
C LYS A 157 10.78 3.20 -13.18
N ALA A 158 10.60 2.08 -12.45
CA ALA A 158 10.25 0.82 -13.05
C ALA A 158 8.80 0.88 -13.54
N LYS A 159 8.62 0.94 -14.87
CA LYS A 159 7.30 0.85 -15.53
C LYS A 159 6.46 -0.35 -15.07
N ALA A 160 7.08 -1.37 -14.47
CA ALA A 160 6.43 -2.60 -14.01
C ALA A 160 5.77 -2.48 -12.61
N ALA A 161 5.92 -1.36 -11.91
CA ALA A 161 5.32 -1.21 -10.59
C ALA A 161 3.79 -0.98 -10.65
N ASP A 162 3.26 -0.38 -11.73
CA ASP A 162 1.84 -0.03 -11.91
C ASP A 162 1.19 0.71 -10.70
N GLY A 163 2.00 1.38 -9.88
CA GLY A 163 1.57 1.99 -8.61
C GLY A 163 1.13 0.98 -7.55
N LYS A 164 1.58 -0.28 -7.65
CA LYS A 164 1.26 -1.39 -6.74
C LYS A 164 2.44 -1.75 -5.84
N PHE A 165 2.11 -2.37 -4.71
CA PHE A 165 3.07 -2.90 -3.75
C PHE A 165 2.82 -4.39 -3.48
N THR A 166 3.83 -5.06 -2.96
CA THR A 166 3.79 -6.48 -2.57
C THR A 166 3.76 -6.59 -1.04
N LEU A 167 2.87 -7.43 -0.50
CA LEU A 167 2.81 -7.71 0.94
C LEU A 167 3.59 -8.99 1.25
N LEU A 168 4.54 -8.94 2.17
CA LEU A 168 5.15 -10.12 2.79
C LEU A 168 4.69 -10.18 4.24
N ALA A 169 4.08 -11.28 4.67
CA ALA A 169 3.64 -11.46 6.04
C ALA A 169 4.32 -12.69 6.65
N ASP A 170 5.25 -12.46 7.58
CA ASP A 170 5.96 -13.50 8.30
C ASP A 170 5.19 -13.91 9.57
N PHE A 171 4.75 -15.18 9.58
CA PHE A 171 4.05 -15.80 10.70
C PHE A 171 5.00 -16.56 11.64
N ALA A 172 6.31 -16.53 11.43
CA ALA A 172 7.26 -16.99 12.45
C ALA A 172 6.96 -16.29 13.78
N GLY A 173 6.90 -17.04 14.88
CA GLY A 173 6.56 -16.49 16.21
C GLY A 173 5.12 -15.98 16.38
N TYR A 174 4.23 -16.20 15.39
CA TYR A 174 2.82 -15.80 15.50
C TYR A 174 2.16 -16.45 16.72
N SER A 175 1.52 -15.60 17.53
CA SER A 175 0.67 -16.04 18.63
C SER A 175 -0.59 -15.17 18.71
N ARG A 176 -1.64 -15.68 19.35
CA ARG A 176 -2.87 -14.89 19.58
C ARG A 176 -2.62 -13.64 20.44
N ARG A 177 -1.55 -13.63 21.24
CA ARG A 177 -1.15 -12.50 22.08
C ARG A 177 -0.52 -11.36 21.27
N ASN A 178 0.16 -11.71 20.17
CA ASN A 178 0.89 -10.76 19.33
C ASN A 178 0.04 -10.24 18.15
N ARG A 179 -1.24 -10.64 18.08
CA ARG A 179 -2.16 -10.28 16.99
C ARG A 179 -3.07 -9.13 17.41
N PRO A 180 -3.31 -8.13 16.54
CA PRO A 180 -4.30 -7.09 16.82
C PRO A 180 -5.70 -7.70 17.07
N GLY A 181 -6.51 -7.01 17.87
CA GLY A 181 -7.91 -7.38 18.08
C GLY A 181 -8.68 -7.51 16.76
N VAL A 182 -9.68 -8.41 16.71
CA VAL A 182 -10.48 -8.66 15.48
C VAL A 182 -11.14 -7.37 14.98
N ARG A 183 -11.58 -6.49 15.89
CA ARG A 183 -12.09 -5.15 15.57
C ARG A 183 -11.06 -4.34 14.76
N THR A 184 -9.81 -4.32 15.21
CA THR A 184 -8.72 -3.59 14.55
C THR A 184 -8.41 -4.17 13.18
N ILE A 185 -8.31 -5.50 13.06
CA ILE A 185 -8.09 -6.17 11.77
C ILE A 185 -9.21 -5.82 10.78
N ASN A 186 -10.47 -5.89 11.21
CA ASN A 186 -11.60 -5.57 10.34
C ASN A 186 -11.59 -4.09 9.89
N ALA A 187 -11.21 -3.17 10.78
CA ALA A 187 -11.07 -1.76 10.42
C ALA A 187 -9.93 -1.53 9.42
N MET A 188 -8.78 -2.19 9.63
CA MET A 188 -7.64 -2.16 8.72
C MET A 188 -7.99 -2.67 7.31
N VAL A 189 -8.68 -3.81 7.24
CA VAL A 189 -9.14 -4.39 5.98
C VAL A 189 -10.14 -3.45 5.28
N ARG A 190 -11.07 -2.85 6.01
CA ARG A 190 -12.01 -1.87 5.45
C ARG A 190 -11.30 -0.66 4.87
N VAL A 191 -10.33 -0.08 5.59
CA VAL A 191 -9.53 1.05 5.07
C VAL A 191 -8.81 0.67 3.77
N LEU A 192 -8.17 -0.50 3.72
CA LEU A 192 -7.52 -1.01 2.50
C LEU A 192 -8.50 -1.20 1.35
N GLN A 193 -9.64 -1.82 1.61
CA GLN A 193 -10.67 -2.06 0.61
C GLN A 193 -11.23 -0.73 0.11
N ASP A 194 -11.69 0.15 0.98
CA ASP A 194 -12.46 1.33 0.61
C ASP A 194 -11.59 2.42 -0.03
N HIS A 195 -10.33 2.58 0.41
CA HIS A 195 -9.49 3.74 0.11
C HIS A 195 -8.19 3.43 -0.64
N TYR A 196 -7.82 2.16 -0.80
CA TYR A 196 -6.62 1.76 -1.54
C TYR A 196 -6.92 0.74 -2.66
N PRO A 197 -7.88 1.02 -3.56
CA PRO A 197 -8.24 0.08 -4.62
C PRO A 197 -7.05 -0.15 -5.55
N GLU A 198 -6.90 -1.40 -6.00
CA GLU A 198 -5.90 -1.79 -7.00
C GLU A 198 -4.44 -1.45 -6.63
N ARG A 199 -4.12 -1.33 -5.33
CA ARG A 199 -2.74 -1.11 -4.83
C ARG A 199 -1.96 -2.39 -4.50
N LEU A 200 -2.65 -3.50 -4.19
CA LEU A 200 -1.99 -4.76 -3.87
C LEU A 200 -1.69 -5.57 -5.14
N SER A 201 -0.42 -5.87 -5.38
CA SER A 201 0.03 -6.75 -6.46
C SER A 201 -0.18 -8.23 -6.09
N GLY A 202 0.21 -8.58 -4.87
CA GLY A 202 0.14 -9.91 -4.28
C GLY A 202 0.59 -9.89 -2.82
N ALA A 203 0.21 -10.91 -2.08
CA ALA A 203 0.52 -11.11 -0.67
C ALA A 203 1.11 -12.51 -0.47
N PHE A 204 2.24 -12.60 0.22
CA PHE A 204 2.90 -13.87 0.51
C PHE A 204 2.85 -14.08 2.02
N LEU A 205 2.13 -15.12 2.44
CA LEU A 205 2.04 -15.52 3.82
C LEU A 205 3.13 -16.55 4.07
N ILE A 206 4.19 -16.17 4.79
CA ILE A 206 5.35 -17.01 5.08
C ILE A 206 5.11 -17.76 6.38
N ASN A 207 5.22 -19.09 6.33
CA ASN A 207 4.99 -20.01 7.45
C ASN A 207 3.65 -19.80 8.20
N PRO A 208 2.52 -19.61 7.49
CA PRO A 208 1.23 -19.37 8.14
C PRO A 208 0.81 -20.59 8.98
N PRO A 209 0.18 -20.37 10.14
CA PRO A 209 -0.30 -21.46 10.96
C PRO A 209 -1.43 -22.22 10.24
N MET A 210 -1.58 -23.52 10.56
CA MET A 210 -2.51 -24.41 9.86
C MET A 210 -3.96 -23.89 9.82
N GLN A 211 -4.39 -23.14 10.84
CA GLN A 211 -5.73 -22.54 10.86
C GLN A 211 -5.89 -21.44 9.81
N VAL A 212 -4.84 -20.63 9.58
CA VAL A 212 -4.82 -19.60 8.53
C VAL A 212 -4.81 -20.25 7.15
N VAL A 213 -4.02 -21.32 6.98
CA VAL A 213 -4.00 -22.11 5.72
C VAL A 213 -5.38 -22.69 5.41
N ALA A 214 -6.03 -23.31 6.40
CA ALA A 214 -7.35 -23.89 6.24
C ALA A 214 -8.41 -22.83 5.89
N LEU A 215 -8.39 -21.68 6.59
CA LEU A 215 -9.28 -20.56 6.31
C LEU A 215 -9.06 -20.01 4.89
N TRP A 216 -7.82 -19.80 4.46
CA TRP A 216 -7.57 -19.29 3.11
C TRP A 216 -8.07 -20.27 2.05
N ARG A 217 -7.81 -21.58 2.22
CA ARG A 217 -8.27 -22.61 1.27
C ARG A 217 -9.79 -22.68 1.15
N SER A 218 -10.53 -22.49 2.24
CA SER A 218 -12.00 -22.53 2.20
C SER A 218 -12.62 -21.33 1.46
N LEU A 219 -11.95 -20.18 1.45
CA LEU A 219 -12.42 -18.98 0.75
C LEU A 219 -12.35 -19.06 -0.77
N ARG A 220 -11.71 -20.10 -1.34
CA ARG A 220 -11.55 -20.29 -2.79
C ARG A 220 -12.87 -20.28 -3.57
N VAL A 221 -13.96 -20.74 -2.96
CA VAL A 221 -15.29 -20.81 -3.60
C VAL A 221 -16.08 -19.51 -3.49
N VAL A 222 -15.68 -18.60 -2.60
CA VAL A 222 -16.39 -17.35 -2.31
C VAL A 222 -15.72 -16.14 -2.95
N ILE A 223 -14.39 -16.18 -3.06
CA ILE A 223 -13.57 -15.07 -3.57
C ILE A 223 -13.32 -15.23 -5.07
N SER A 224 -13.28 -14.11 -5.81
CA SER A 224 -12.96 -14.16 -7.25
C SER A 224 -11.59 -14.80 -7.51
N PRO A 225 -11.41 -15.53 -8.63
CA PRO A 225 -10.14 -16.19 -8.95
C PRO A 225 -8.93 -15.24 -8.89
N ASP A 226 -9.09 -14.01 -9.39
CA ASP A 226 -8.03 -13.00 -9.37
C ASP A 226 -7.64 -12.57 -7.96
N THR A 227 -8.63 -12.38 -7.07
CA THR A 227 -8.36 -12.01 -5.67
C THR A 227 -7.77 -13.18 -4.90
N TYR A 228 -8.18 -14.41 -5.22
CA TYR A 228 -7.60 -15.62 -4.63
C TYR A 228 -6.13 -15.82 -5.08
N ALA A 229 -5.84 -15.58 -6.36
CA ALA A 229 -4.50 -15.73 -6.91
C ALA A 229 -3.49 -14.71 -6.35
N LYS A 230 -3.96 -13.57 -5.83
CA LYS A 230 -3.10 -12.56 -5.19
C LYS A 230 -2.44 -13.08 -3.90
N VAL A 231 -2.99 -14.07 -3.21
CA VAL A 231 -2.39 -14.56 -1.95
C VAL A 231 -1.71 -15.91 -2.15
N GLN A 232 -0.43 -15.96 -1.83
CA GLN A 232 0.40 -17.16 -1.93
C GLN A 232 0.83 -17.61 -0.53
N LEU A 233 0.64 -18.90 -0.25
CA LEU A 233 1.08 -19.51 0.99
C LEU A 233 2.47 -20.09 0.78
N VAL A 234 3.43 -19.66 1.59
CA VAL A 234 4.84 -20.02 1.47
C VAL A 234 5.28 -20.75 2.73
N THR A 235 6.03 -21.82 2.56
CA THR A 235 6.62 -22.62 3.64
C THR A 235 8.13 -22.61 3.46
N CYS A 236 8.84 -22.16 4.48
CA CYS A 236 10.27 -21.90 4.41
C CYS A 236 10.95 -22.22 5.74
N ALA A 237 12.11 -22.88 5.70
CA ALA A 237 12.97 -23.00 6.88
C ALA A 237 13.59 -21.64 7.24
N ALA A 238 14.02 -21.46 8.49
CA ALA A 238 14.64 -20.20 8.91
C ALA A 238 15.92 -19.93 8.09
N GLY A 239 15.97 -18.76 7.45
CA GLY A 239 17.12 -18.33 6.64
C GLY A 239 17.18 -18.90 5.21
N ASP A 240 16.21 -19.73 4.81
CA ASP A 240 16.13 -20.25 3.45
C ASP A 240 15.40 -19.28 2.50
N PHE A 241 15.63 -19.42 1.20
CA PHE A 241 14.87 -18.75 0.16
C PHE A 241 13.99 -19.78 -0.55
N PRO A 242 12.65 -19.73 -0.38
CA PRO A 242 11.74 -20.72 -0.93
C PRO A 242 11.50 -20.46 -2.43
N GLU A 243 12.51 -20.80 -3.22
CA GLU A 243 12.68 -20.42 -4.63
C GLU A 243 11.49 -20.84 -5.50
N ASP A 244 10.94 -22.04 -5.29
CA ASP A 244 9.81 -22.56 -6.06
C ASP A 244 8.49 -21.78 -5.79
N GLN A 245 8.29 -21.33 -4.55
CA GLN A 245 7.04 -20.69 -4.13
C GLN A 245 7.04 -19.18 -4.34
N LEU A 246 8.23 -18.55 -4.38
CA LEU A 246 8.39 -17.12 -4.65
C LEU A 246 8.78 -16.84 -6.11
N ARG A 247 8.86 -17.88 -6.94
CA ARG A 247 9.33 -17.81 -8.33
C ARG A 247 8.59 -16.73 -9.11
N GLY A 248 9.36 -15.82 -9.71
CA GLY A 248 8.84 -14.72 -10.53
C GLY A 248 8.37 -13.49 -9.74
N ALA A 249 8.16 -13.61 -8.43
CA ALA A 249 7.93 -12.47 -7.56
C ALA A 249 9.22 -11.97 -6.91
N PHE A 250 10.07 -12.88 -6.43
CA PHE A 250 11.36 -12.55 -5.85
C PHE A 250 12.47 -13.39 -6.48
N ASP A 251 13.66 -12.82 -6.51
CA ASP A 251 14.94 -13.51 -6.65
C ASP A 251 15.72 -13.43 -5.31
N ARG A 252 16.86 -14.11 -5.23
CA ARG A 252 17.67 -14.13 -3.98
C ARG A 252 18.10 -12.73 -3.53
N VAL A 253 18.38 -11.81 -4.46
CA VAL A 253 18.89 -10.46 -4.14
C VAL A 253 17.76 -9.59 -3.59
N THR A 254 16.64 -9.55 -4.30
CA THR A 254 15.42 -8.82 -3.91
C THR A 254 14.84 -9.37 -2.61
N TRP A 255 14.80 -10.70 -2.45
CA TRP A 255 14.41 -11.35 -1.20
C TRP A 255 15.30 -10.90 -0.04
N THR A 256 16.63 -11.00 -0.18
CA THR A 256 17.56 -10.62 0.91
C THR A 256 17.39 -9.16 1.33
N LYS A 257 17.13 -8.26 0.37
CA LYS A 257 16.88 -6.84 0.66
C LYS A 257 15.54 -6.59 1.35
N ALA A 258 14.48 -7.32 0.96
CA ALA A 258 13.14 -7.15 1.51
C ALA A 258 12.93 -7.91 2.83
N TRP A 259 13.67 -9.00 3.07
CA TRP A 259 13.48 -9.89 4.20
C TRP A 259 14.03 -9.32 5.50
N CYS A 260 13.13 -8.99 6.43
CA CYS A 260 13.48 -8.49 7.77
C CYS A 260 13.57 -9.60 8.84
N GLY A 261 13.46 -10.88 8.46
CA GLY A 261 13.51 -12.03 9.38
C GLY A 261 14.93 -12.54 9.68
N GLY A 262 15.96 -12.00 9.03
CA GLY A 262 17.37 -12.39 9.22
C GLY A 262 18.43 -11.47 8.57
N GLY A 263 18.06 -10.30 8.05
CA GLY A 263 18.97 -9.30 7.48
C GLY A 263 19.26 -8.13 8.44
N PRO A 264 19.83 -7.00 7.96
CA PRO A 264 20.10 -5.83 8.78
C PRO A 264 18.87 -5.40 9.58
N GLY A 265 19.07 -4.97 10.82
CA GLY A 265 18.01 -4.52 11.71
C GLY A 265 17.12 -3.43 11.09
N TYR A 266 15.87 -3.36 11.55
CA TYR A 266 15.00 -2.23 11.25
C TYR A 266 15.34 -1.07 12.18
N ASP A 267 15.47 0.14 11.62
CA ASP A 267 15.79 1.37 12.34
C ASP A 267 14.58 2.32 12.26
N ALA A 268 13.93 2.53 13.41
CA ALA A 268 12.74 3.36 13.50
C ALA A 268 13.04 4.86 13.27
N ASP A 269 14.22 5.34 13.65
CA ASP A 269 14.59 6.74 13.47
C ASP A 269 14.84 7.07 12.01
N LEU A 270 15.53 6.16 11.30
CA LEU A 270 15.69 6.27 9.86
C LEU A 270 14.35 6.16 9.14
N PHE A 271 13.50 5.21 9.54
CA PHE A 271 12.17 5.06 8.97
C PHE A 271 11.33 6.32 9.18
N LEU A 272 11.33 6.93 10.36
CA LEU A 272 10.54 8.13 10.67
C LEU A 272 11.19 9.43 10.19
N SER A 273 12.36 9.36 9.56
CA SER A 273 13.09 10.55 9.13
C SER A 273 12.24 11.41 8.16
N PRO A 274 12.34 12.75 8.28
CA PRO A 274 11.59 13.68 7.44
C PRO A 274 12.15 13.80 6.01
N GLU A 275 13.25 13.11 5.70
CA GLU A 275 13.98 13.15 4.42
C GLU A 275 13.22 12.43 3.30
N GLY A 276 11.97 12.82 3.04
CA GLY A 276 11.17 12.41 1.90
C GLY A 276 10.70 10.95 1.92
N TRP A 277 9.42 10.73 1.65
CA TRP A 277 8.82 9.41 1.60
C TRP A 277 9.41 8.59 0.44
N GLY A 278 10.01 7.44 0.73
CA GLY A 278 10.56 6.53 -0.27
C GLY A 278 12.08 6.52 -0.44
N LEU A 279 12.83 7.30 0.33
CA LEU A 279 14.30 7.36 0.27
C LEU A 279 14.97 6.59 1.42
N GLU A 280 14.29 6.51 2.55
CA GLU A 280 14.66 5.76 3.75
C GLU A 280 14.88 4.26 3.50
N PHE A 281 14.31 3.70 2.42
CA PHE A 281 14.31 2.26 2.18
C PHE A 281 15.64 1.75 1.66
N GLU A 282 16.28 2.49 0.75
CA GLU A 282 17.63 2.18 0.31
C GLU A 282 18.64 2.42 1.43
N ALA A 283 18.40 3.44 2.28
CA ALA A 283 19.23 3.73 3.44
C ALA A 283 19.17 2.61 4.50
N GLN A 284 18.00 1.98 4.71
CA GLN A 284 17.85 0.84 5.63
C GLN A 284 18.60 -0.43 5.20
N VAL A 285 18.94 -0.54 3.91
CA VAL A 285 19.70 -1.68 3.35
C VAL A 285 21.13 -1.30 2.97
N ALA A 286 21.56 -0.07 3.28
CA ALA A 286 22.91 0.41 2.98
C ALA A 286 23.95 -0.25 3.91
N PRO A 287 25.19 -0.52 3.41
CA PRO A 287 26.27 -1.05 4.22
C PRO A 287 26.53 -0.17 5.46
N GLY A 288 26.50 -0.75 6.66
CA GLY A 288 26.71 -0.03 7.93
C GLY A 288 25.43 0.31 8.72
N ALA A 289 24.23 0.04 8.18
CA ALA A 289 22.96 0.21 8.91
C ALA A 289 22.87 -0.70 10.16
N GLU A 290 23.53 -1.86 10.13
CA GLU A 290 23.57 -2.84 11.25
C GLU A 290 24.18 -2.27 12.53
N ALA A 291 25.13 -1.33 12.41
CA ALA A 291 25.75 -0.70 13.57
C ALA A 291 24.85 0.36 14.24
N ARG A 292 23.83 0.88 13.53
CA ARG A 292 22.87 1.88 14.06
C ARG A 292 21.67 1.25 14.74
N ALA A 293 21.18 0.11 14.24
CA ALA A 293 20.02 -0.59 14.82
C ALA A 293 20.31 -1.27 16.18
N VAL A 294 21.57 -1.30 16.63
CA VAL A 294 22.02 -1.92 17.90
C VAL A 294 22.45 -0.86 18.94
N ALA A 295 22.51 0.41 18.55
CA ALA A 295 22.85 1.54 19.43
C ALA A 295 21.60 2.17 20.02
#